data_AF-A0A531K7P9-F1
#
_entry.id   AF-A0A531K7P9-F1
#
_cell.length_a   1.000
_cell.length_b   1.000
_cell.length_c   1.000
_cell.angle_alpha   90.00
_cell.angle_beta   90.00
_cell.angle_gamma   90.00
#
_symmetry.space_group_name_H-M   'P 1'
#
loop_
_entity.id
_entity.type
_entity.pdbx_description
1 polymer ?
#
loop_
_entity_poly.entity_id
_entity_poly.type
_entity_poly.pdbx_seq_one_letter_code
_entity_poly.pdbx_strand_id
1 'polypeptide(L)'
;AGQLIRIAAERQMRAAPSLVPADGLYDEFAARFPYEETDDQQTAIDSVMGDLGAGKPMDRLICGDVGFGKTEVALRAAFIAAMEGFQVAVVVPTTLLSRQHFKTFSQRFSGLPIRVAQASRLVGAKDLAEAKKGIA
;
A
#
# COMPACT_ATOMS: atom_id res chain seq x y z
N ALA A 1 0.41 21.10 18.39
CA ALA A 1 -1.00 20.73 18.15
C ALA A 1 -1.59 21.44 16.91
N GLY A 2 -1.53 22.78 16.81
CA GLY A 2 -2.22 23.53 15.74
C GLY A 2 -1.85 23.16 14.30
N GLN A 3 -0.60 22.81 14.01
CA GLN A 3 -0.19 22.42 12.66
C GLN A 3 -0.82 21.10 12.18
N LEU A 4 -0.93 20.09 13.05
CA LEU A 4 -1.57 18.81 12.71
C LEU A 4 -3.07 18.98 12.48
N ILE A 5 -3.73 19.80 13.31
CA ILE A 5 -5.16 20.13 13.15
C ILE A 5 -5.40 20.83 11.82
N ARG A 6 -4.53 21.78 11.45
CA ARG A 6 -4.65 22.48 10.16
C ARG A 6 -4.52 21.52 8.98
N ILE A 7 -3.54 20.63 9.00
CA ILE A 7 -3.34 19.61 7.94
C ILE A 7 -4.55 18.68 7.85
N ALA A 8 -5.09 18.23 8.99
CA ALA A 8 -6.26 17.35 9.02
C ALA A 8 -7.50 18.06 8.45
N ALA A 9 -7.73 19.32 8.82
CA ALA A 9 -8.83 20.13 8.28
C ALA A 9 -8.67 20.35 6.77
N GLU A 10 -7.48 20.71 6.30
CA GLU A 10 -7.18 20.86 4.87
C GLU A 10 -7.41 19.55 4.10
N ARG A 11 -7.10 18.38 4.68
CA ARG A 11 -7.36 17.07 4.07
C ARG A 11 -8.85 16.76 3.97
N GLN A 12 -9.64 17.03 5.01
CA GLN A 12 -11.08 16.75 5.00
C GLN A 12 -11.85 17.54 3.94
N MET A 13 -11.34 18.72 3.56
CA MET A 13 -11.96 19.56 2.52
C MET A 13 -11.53 19.20 1.10
N ARG A 14 -10.54 18.32 0.91
CA ARG A 14 -10.05 17.92 -0.41
C ARG A 14 -10.84 16.72 -0.93
N ALA A 15 -11.12 16.73 -2.23
CA ALA A 15 -11.52 15.53 -2.95
C ALA A 15 -10.28 14.69 -3.29
N ALA A 16 -10.46 13.38 -3.34
CA ALA A 16 -9.48 12.44 -3.88
C ALA A 16 -10.19 11.48 -4.85
N PRO A 17 -9.48 10.90 -5.83
CA PRO A 17 -10.02 9.81 -6.63
C PRO A 17 -10.54 8.68 -5.74
N SER A 18 -11.72 8.15 -6.08
CA SER A 18 -12.25 6.94 -5.46
C SER A 18 -11.57 5.74 -6.11
N LEU A 19 -10.91 4.92 -5.30
CA LEU A 19 -10.22 3.71 -5.75
C LEU A 19 -11.03 2.51 -5.29
N VAL A 20 -11.72 1.87 -6.23
CA VAL A 20 -12.53 0.69 -5.98
C VAL A 20 -11.97 -0.43 -6.85
N PRO A 21 -11.62 -1.60 -6.28
CA PRO A 21 -11.14 -2.70 -7.09
C PRO A 21 -12.21 -3.17 -8.09
N ALA A 22 -11.78 -3.50 -9.30
CA ALA A 22 -12.65 -4.20 -10.24
C ALA A 22 -13.07 -5.57 -9.69
N ASP A 23 -14.33 -5.94 -9.98
CA ASP A 23 -14.94 -7.19 -9.50
C ASP A 23 -14.07 -8.41 -9.85
N GLY A 24 -13.86 -9.30 -8.86
CA GLY A 24 -13.13 -10.57 -9.01
C GLY A 24 -11.61 -10.47 -8.96
N LEU A 25 -10.98 -9.41 -9.48
CA LEU A 25 -9.51 -9.28 -9.48
C LEU A 25 -8.94 -9.16 -8.07
N TYR A 26 -9.64 -8.44 -7.18
CA TYR A 26 -9.25 -8.35 -5.78
C TYR A 26 -9.37 -9.69 -5.07
N ASP A 27 -10.45 -10.44 -5.32
CA ASP A 27 -10.67 -11.74 -4.69
C ASP A 27 -9.61 -12.76 -5.11
N GLU A 28 -9.22 -12.77 -6.39
CA GLU A 28 -8.10 -13.57 -6.88
C GLU A 28 -6.78 -13.21 -6.20
N PHE A 29 -6.51 -11.91 -6.01
CA PHE A 29 -5.31 -11.47 -5.31
C PHE A 29 -5.34 -11.85 -3.82
N ALA A 30 -6.48 -11.65 -3.15
CA ALA A 30 -6.69 -12.00 -1.75
C ALA A 30 -6.52 -13.50 -1.53
N ALA A 31 -7.08 -14.35 -2.40
CA ALA A 31 -6.99 -15.81 -2.34
C ALA A 31 -5.55 -16.36 -2.44
N ARG A 32 -4.59 -15.57 -2.93
CA ARG A 32 -3.17 -15.96 -2.94
C ARG A 32 -2.54 -15.86 -1.54
N PHE A 33 -3.21 -15.26 -0.56
CA PHE A 33 -2.73 -15.18 0.82
C PHE A 33 -2.86 -16.56 1.47
N PRO A 34 -1.77 -17.18 1.94
CA PRO A 34 -1.79 -18.57 2.39
C PRO A 34 -2.27 -18.74 3.84
N TYR A 35 -2.74 -17.67 4.48
CA TYR A 35 -3.20 -17.67 5.87
C TYR A 35 -4.65 -17.19 5.90
N GLU A 36 -5.40 -17.71 6.85
CA GLU A 36 -6.74 -17.21 7.17
C GLU A 36 -6.62 -15.92 7.97
N GLU A 37 -7.36 -14.90 7.56
CA GLU A 37 -7.41 -13.62 8.24
C GLU A 37 -8.20 -13.72 9.54
N THR A 38 -7.73 -13.00 10.56
CA THR A 38 -8.52 -12.82 11.78
C THR A 38 -9.61 -11.76 11.57
N ASP A 39 -10.64 -11.75 12.41
CA ASP A 39 -11.71 -10.73 12.37
C ASP A 39 -11.15 -9.29 12.44
N ASP A 40 -10.12 -9.08 13.26
CA ASP A 40 -9.44 -7.78 13.38
C ASP A 40 -8.71 -7.39 12.09
N GLN A 41 -8.07 -8.37 11.43
CA GLN A 41 -7.41 -8.13 10.14
C GLN A 41 -8.44 -7.82 9.06
N GLN A 42 -9.53 -8.59 8.99
CA GLN A 42 -10.59 -8.36 8.02
C GLN A 42 -11.23 -6.98 8.22
N THR A 43 -11.53 -6.61 9.46
CA THR A 43 -12.04 -5.27 9.81
C THR A 43 -11.07 -4.16 9.37
N ALA A 44 -9.76 -4.35 9.56
CA ALA A 44 -8.75 -3.40 9.12
C ALA A 44 -8.68 -3.29 7.58
N ILE A 45 -8.80 -4.41 6.88
CA ILE A 45 -8.82 -4.49 5.42
C ILE A 45 -10.05 -3.76 4.87
N ASP A 46 -11.24 -4.08 5.37
CA ASP A 46 -12.50 -3.47 4.95
C ASP A 46 -12.53 -1.97 5.21
N SER A 47 -11.99 -1.55 6.36
CA SER A 47 -11.86 -0.12 6.68
C SER A 47 -10.96 0.62 5.71
N VAL A 48 -9.84 0.02 5.30
CA VAL A 48 -8.93 0.60 4.31
C VAL A 48 -9.58 0.65 2.93
N MET A 49 -10.26 -0.42 2.51
CA MET A 49 -10.99 -0.45 1.23
C MET A 49 -12.09 0.62 1.18
N GLY A 50 -12.87 0.75 2.27
CA GLY A 50 -13.89 1.79 2.39
C GLY A 50 -13.32 3.20 2.31
N ASP A 51 -12.19 3.45 2.97
CA ASP A 51 -11.53 4.77 2.93
C ASP A 51 -10.97 5.09 1.53
N LEU A 52 -10.40 4.11 0.81
CA LEU A 52 -9.93 4.26 -0.56
C LEU A 52 -11.07 4.58 -1.54
N GLY A 53 -12.25 3.98 -1.32
CA GLY A 53 -13.46 4.24 -2.12
C GLY A 53 -14.20 5.53 -1.77
N ALA A 54 -13.88 6.20 -0.66
CA ALA A 54 -14.70 7.28 -0.10
C ALA A 54 -14.63 8.64 -0.85
N GLY A 55 -13.77 8.78 -1.86
CA GLY A 55 -13.62 10.04 -2.62
C GLY A 55 -12.97 11.19 -1.84
N LYS A 56 -12.34 10.88 -0.70
CA LYS A 56 -11.61 11.82 0.16
C LYS A 56 -10.25 11.24 0.54
N PRO A 57 -9.24 12.07 0.84
CA PRO A 57 -7.93 11.57 1.27
C PRO A 57 -8.03 10.69 2.52
N MET A 58 -7.53 9.46 2.43
CA MET A 58 -7.38 8.56 3.57
C MET A 58 -6.20 9.00 4.45
N ASP A 59 -6.41 8.97 5.77
CA ASP A 59 -5.37 9.21 6.79
C ASP A 59 -5.57 8.23 7.95
N ARG A 60 -5.22 6.95 7.72
CA ARG A 60 -5.49 5.85 8.64
C ARG A 60 -4.22 5.33 9.30
N LEU A 61 -4.29 5.12 10.61
CA LEU A 61 -3.27 4.41 11.38
C LEU A 61 -3.73 2.99 11.67
N ILE A 62 -2.96 2.00 11.25
CA ILE A 62 -3.15 0.59 11.60
C ILE A 62 -2.16 0.22 12.71
N CYS A 63 -2.68 -0.14 13.87
CA CYS A 63 -1.89 -0.61 15.03
C CYS A 63 -2.07 -2.11 15.19
N GLY A 64 -1.00 -2.80 15.59
CA GLY A 64 -1.03 -4.24 15.89
C GLY A 64 0.38 -4.76 16.13
N ASP A 65 0.51 -5.91 16.79
CA ASP A 65 1.82 -6.47 17.14
C ASP A 65 2.58 -7.02 15.93
N VAL A 66 3.85 -7.36 16.13
CA VAL A 66 4.65 -8.04 15.10
C VAL A 66 3.96 -9.36 14.74
N GLY A 67 3.76 -9.60 13.44
CA GLY A 67 3.08 -10.81 12.95
C GLY A 67 1.58 -10.65 12.69
N PHE A 68 0.93 -9.57 13.13
CA PHE A 68 -0.52 -9.33 12.93
C PHE A 68 -0.94 -8.99 11.49
N GLY A 69 -0.14 -9.31 10.47
CA GLY A 69 -0.56 -9.14 9.08
C GLY A 69 -0.67 -7.69 8.57
N LYS A 70 -0.13 -6.68 9.28
CA LYS A 70 -0.11 -5.28 8.81
C LYS A 70 0.41 -5.10 7.38
N THR A 71 1.41 -5.90 7.01
CA THR A 71 1.97 -5.90 5.65
C THR A 71 0.93 -6.35 4.62
N GLU A 72 0.05 -7.28 4.96
CA GLU A 72 -1.01 -7.77 4.08
C GLU A 72 -2.08 -6.69 3.84
N VAL A 73 -2.46 -5.95 4.89
CA VAL A 73 -3.33 -4.77 4.76
C VAL A 73 -2.74 -3.75 3.77
N ALA A 74 -1.44 -3.46 3.90
CA ALA A 74 -0.74 -2.54 3.00
C ALA A 74 -0.63 -3.09 1.57
N LEU A 75 -0.42 -4.39 1.39
CA LEU A 75 -0.36 -5.04 0.07
C LEU A 75 -1.69 -4.94 -0.67
N ARG A 76 -2.81 -5.15 0.02
CA ARG A 76 -4.16 -5.03 -0.55
C ARG A 76 -4.49 -3.60 -0.95
N ALA A 77 -4.15 -2.63 -0.11
CA ALA A 77 -4.28 -1.21 -0.45
C ALA A 77 -3.44 -0.83 -1.69
N ALA A 78 -2.19 -1.32 -1.73
CA ALA A 78 -1.30 -1.08 -2.85
C ALA A 78 -1.78 -1.74 -4.14
N PHE A 79 -2.36 -2.94 -4.06
CA PHE A 79 -2.97 -3.64 -5.19
C PHE A 79 -4.10 -2.80 -5.79
N ILE A 80 -5.05 -2.35 -4.97
CA ILE A 80 -6.20 -1.54 -5.42
C ILE A 80 -5.71 -0.29 -6.15
N ALA A 81 -4.81 0.47 -5.54
CA ALA A 81 -4.30 1.69 -6.14
C ALA A 81 -3.50 1.43 -7.44
N ALA A 82 -2.65 0.41 -7.47
CA ALA A 82 -1.82 0.10 -8.63
C ALA A 82 -2.63 -0.42 -9.83
N MET A 83 -3.68 -1.22 -9.57
CA MET A 83 -4.56 -1.73 -10.62
C MET A 83 -5.43 -0.63 -11.24
N GLU A 84 -5.75 0.41 -10.47
CA GLU A 84 -6.39 1.65 -10.96
C GLU A 84 -5.42 2.61 -11.65
N GLY A 85 -4.16 2.20 -11.87
CA GLY A 85 -3.15 2.97 -12.59
C GLY A 85 -2.41 4.03 -11.76
N PHE A 86 -2.59 4.04 -10.44
CA PHE A 86 -1.87 4.95 -9.55
C PHE A 86 -0.51 4.40 -9.13
N GLN A 87 0.43 5.29 -8.83
CA GLN A 87 1.71 4.89 -8.23
C GLN A 87 1.58 4.77 -6.71
N VAL A 88 2.23 3.75 -6.14
CA VAL A 88 2.24 3.51 -4.69
C VAL A 88 3.66 3.66 -4.14
N ALA A 89 3.80 4.48 -3.10
CA ALA A 89 5.07 4.64 -2.38
C ALA A 89 4.99 4.00 -0.99
N VAL A 90 5.89 3.06 -0.69
CA VAL A 90 6.04 2.45 0.63
C VAL A 90 7.30 3.00 1.29
N VAL A 91 7.12 3.85 2.30
CA VAL A 91 8.23 4.50 3.02
C VAL A 91 8.50 3.75 4.32
N VAL A 92 9.78 3.44 4.58
CA VAL A 92 10.22 2.62 5.71
C VAL A 92 11.47 3.22 6.37
N PRO A 93 11.71 2.97 7.66
CA PRO A 93 12.76 3.69 8.39
C PRO A 93 14.17 3.14 8.17
N THR A 94 14.32 1.91 7.64
CA THR A 94 15.63 1.28 7.47
C THR A 94 15.78 0.61 6.10
N THR A 95 17.03 0.50 5.64
CA THR A 95 17.39 -0.22 4.41
C THR A 95 17.04 -1.71 4.49
N LEU A 96 17.12 -2.32 5.67
CA LEU A 96 16.73 -3.71 5.90
C LEU A 96 15.23 -3.91 5.67
N LEU A 97 14.39 -3.05 6.24
CA LEU A 97 12.94 -3.11 6.04
C LEU A 97 12.59 -2.84 4.57
N SER A 98 13.28 -1.90 3.91
CA SER A 98 13.10 -1.65 2.47
C SER A 98 13.34 -2.91 1.65
N ARG A 99 14.41 -3.67 1.94
CA ARG A 99 14.70 -4.93 1.26
C ARG A 99 13.67 -6.02 1.58
N GLN A 100 13.23 -6.12 2.83
CA GLN A 100 12.21 -7.10 3.25
C GLN A 100 10.87 -6.84 2.54
N HIS A 101 10.37 -5.61 2.59
CA HIS A 101 9.14 -5.22 1.91
C HIS A 101 9.26 -5.38 0.40
N PHE A 102 10.39 -4.97 -0.21
CA PHE A 102 10.61 -5.17 -1.65
C PHE A 102 10.48 -6.65 -2.05
N LYS A 103 11.10 -7.57 -1.29
CA LYS A 103 10.97 -9.01 -1.52
C LYS A 103 9.52 -9.48 -1.42
N THR A 104 8.82 -9.14 -0.33
CA THR A 104 7.43 -9.57 -0.13
C THR A 104 6.49 -9.01 -1.19
N PHE A 105 6.59 -7.72 -1.53
CA PHE A 105 5.78 -7.09 -2.56
C PHE A 105 6.04 -7.70 -3.94
N SER A 106 7.32 -7.94 -4.29
CA SER A 106 7.67 -8.55 -5.57
C SER A 106 7.14 -9.99 -5.70
N GLN A 107 7.13 -10.75 -4.60
CA GLN A 107 6.56 -12.10 -4.56
C GLN A 107 5.04 -12.09 -4.67
N ARG A 108 4.36 -11.24 -3.88
CA ARG A 108 2.89 -11.12 -3.87
C ARG A 108 2.34 -10.61 -5.20
N PHE A 109 3.05 -9.70 -5.86
CA PHE A 109 2.66 -9.16 -7.16
C PHE A 109 3.24 -9.92 -8.36
N SER A 110 3.92 -11.05 -8.13
CA SER A 110 4.40 -11.90 -9.23
C SER A 110 3.23 -12.35 -10.11
N GLY A 111 3.40 -12.28 -11.43
CA GLY A 111 2.35 -12.62 -12.41
C GLY A 111 1.30 -11.52 -12.66
N LEU A 112 1.38 -10.39 -11.95
CA LEU A 112 0.52 -9.23 -12.18
C LEU A 112 1.23 -8.16 -13.00
N PRO A 113 0.51 -7.26 -13.70
CA PRO A 113 1.09 -6.16 -14.46
C PRO A 113 1.59 -5.00 -13.55
N ILE A 114 2.17 -5.31 -12.39
CA ILE A 114 2.65 -4.34 -11.40
C ILE A 114 4.17 -4.43 -11.30
N ARG A 115 4.86 -3.34 -11.66
CA ARG A 115 6.31 -3.22 -11.50
C ARG A 115 6.65 -2.75 -10.10
N VAL A 116 7.34 -3.58 -9.32
CA VAL A 116 7.88 -3.21 -8.01
C VAL A 116 9.34 -2.77 -8.16
N ALA A 117 9.71 -1.64 -7.57
CA ALA A 117 11.08 -1.15 -7.53
C ALA A 117 11.51 -0.79 -6.10
N GLN A 118 12.80 -0.89 -5.80
CA GLN A 118 13.35 -0.54 -4.50
C GLN A 118 14.25 0.70 -4.62
N ALA A 119 14.12 1.63 -3.68
CA ALA A 119 15.05 2.74 -3.49
C ALA A 119 15.61 2.72 -2.07
N SER A 120 16.89 2.34 -1.92
CA SER A 120 17.58 2.37 -0.62
C SER A 120 19.10 2.47 -0.81
N ARG A 121 19.86 2.69 0.28
CA ARG A 121 21.33 2.72 0.23
C ARG A 121 21.98 1.41 -0.24
N LEU A 122 21.23 0.29 -0.22
CA LEU A 122 21.74 -1.01 -0.66
C LEU A 122 21.49 -1.28 -2.16
N VAL A 123 20.76 -0.41 -2.84
CA VAL A 123 20.46 -0.54 -4.27
C VAL A 123 21.58 0.12 -5.08
N GLY A 124 22.09 -0.58 -6.09
CA GLY A 124 23.15 -0.05 -6.96
C GLY A 124 22.69 1.19 -7.71
N ALA A 125 23.62 2.08 -8.06
CA ALA A 125 23.31 3.37 -8.67
C ALA A 125 22.48 3.24 -9.97
N LYS A 126 22.74 2.20 -10.77
CA LYS A 126 22.01 1.90 -12.00
C LYS A 126 20.54 1.57 -11.73
N ASP A 127 20.28 0.61 -10.84
CA ASP A 127 18.92 0.19 -10.52
C ASP A 127 18.13 1.29 -9.80
N LEU A 128 18.81 2.09 -8.99
CA LEU A 128 18.22 3.27 -8.36
C LEU A 128 17.83 4.34 -9.39
N ALA A 129 18.66 4.57 -10.41
CA ALA A 129 18.34 5.49 -11.50
C ALA A 129 17.14 4.98 -12.31
N GLU A 130 17.06 3.68 -12.59
CA GLU A 130 15.91 3.06 -13.26
C GLU A 130 14.63 3.15 -12.41
N ALA A 131 14.71 2.93 -11.10
CA ALA A 131 13.58 3.11 -10.20
C ALA A 131 13.06 4.56 -10.24
N LYS A 132 13.96 5.54 -10.25
CA LYS A 132 13.61 6.97 -10.31
C LYS A 132 12.97 7.37 -11.63
N LYS A 133 13.44 6.83 -12.77
CA LYS A 133 12.82 7.11 -14.09
C LYS A 133 11.38 6.64 -14.18
N GLY A 134 11.00 5.64 -13.39
CA GLY A 134 9.64 5.12 -13.34
C GLY A 134 8.68 5.96 -12.47
N ILE A 135 9.16 6.96 -11.73
CA ILE A 135 8.32 7.85 -10.92
C ILE A 135 7.86 9.00 -11.83
N ALA A 136 6.54 9.19 -11.93
CA ALA A 136 5.93 10.28 -12.70
C ALA A 136 5.96 11.60 -11.92
#